data_AF-A0AAU1BRR0-F1
#
_entry.id   AF-A0AAU1BRR0-F1
#
_cell.length_a   1.000
_cell.length_b   1.000
_cell.length_c   1.000
_cell.angle_alpha   90.00
_cell.angle_beta   90.00
_cell.angle_gamma   90.00
#
_symmetry.space_group_name_H-M   'P 1'
#
loop_
_entity.id
_entity.type
_entity.pdbx_description
1 polymer ?
#
loop_
_entity_poly.entity_id
_entity_poly.type
_entity_poly.pdbx_seq_one_letter_code
_entity_poly.pdbx_strand_id
1 'polypeptide(L)' 'MNQWPIRRPTEHAAIRAACRSPRPLPEVPAILADLITANRLGDREGVCLLAHRAVRSALEVGES' A
#
# COMPACT_ATOMS: atom_id res chain seq x y z
N MET A 1 36.54 10.58 -6.25
CA MET A 1 36.79 9.54 -5.22
C MET A 1 35.72 8.47 -5.39
N ASN A 2 36.10 7.25 -5.77
CA ASN A 2 35.16 6.16 -6.03
C ASN A 2 34.92 5.39 -4.71
N GLN A 3 33.81 5.66 -4.05
CA GLN A 3 33.44 5.03 -2.78
C GLN A 3 32.84 3.64 -3.01
N TRP A 4 33.74 2.66 -3.12
CA TRP A 4 33.39 1.24 -3.20
C TRP A 4 33.73 0.52 -1.88
N PRO A 5 32.85 -0.39 -1.41
CA PRO A 5 31.55 -0.73 -1.98
C PRO A 5 30.47 0.32 -1.65
N ILE A 6 29.55 0.54 -2.59
CA ILE A 6 28.30 1.28 -2.34
C ILE A 6 27.56 0.52 -1.24
N ARG A 7 27.40 1.13 -0.05
CA ARG A 7 26.61 0.54 1.04
C ARG A 7 25.18 0.37 0.57
N ARG A 8 24.79 -0.85 0.19
CA ARG A 8 23.39 -1.17 -0.05
C ARG A 8 22.67 -1.15 1.29
N PRO A 9 21.48 -0.54 1.39
CA PRO A 9 20.62 -0.73 2.55
C PRO A 9 20.49 -2.21 2.83
N THR A 10 20.61 -2.62 4.09
CA THR A 10 20.22 -3.98 4.46
C THR A 10 18.76 -4.18 4.08
N GLU A 11 18.35 -5.42 3.80
CA GLU A 11 16.95 -5.75 3.50
C GLU A 11 16.00 -5.14 4.55
N HIS A 12 16.39 -5.23 5.82
CA HIS A 12 15.65 -4.67 6.93
C HIS A 12 15.58 -3.12 6.91
N ALA A 13 16.60 -2.42 6.43
CA ALA A 13 16.55 -0.98 6.22
C ALA A 13 15.66 -0.61 5.02
N ALA A 14 15.70 -1.39 3.94
CA ALA A 14 14.86 -1.20 2.77
C ALA A 14 13.37 -1.39 3.11
N ILE A 15 13.02 -2.46 3.84
CA ILE A 15 11.66 -2.71 4.32
C ILE A 15 11.19 -1.55 5.21
N ARG A 16 12.00 -1.12 6.19
CA ARG A 16 11.64 -0.01 7.08
C ARG A 16 11.48 1.33 6.36
N ALA A 17 12.24 1.58 5.30
CA ALA A 17 12.07 2.76 4.46
C ALA A 17 10.79 2.66 3.62
N ALA A 18 10.52 1.49 3.04
CA ALA A 18 9.32 1.23 2.26
C ALA A 18 8.03 1.33 3.09
N CYS A 19 8.05 0.90 4.36
CA CYS A 19 6.92 1.04 5.28
C CYS A 19 6.67 2.50 5.71
N ARG A 20 7.71 3.33 5.78
CA ARG A 20 7.63 4.75 6.17
C ARG A 20 7.27 5.69 5.02
N SER A 21 7.33 5.20 3.78
CA SER A 21 6.99 6.03 2.62
C SER A 21 5.49 6.34 2.63
N PRO A 22 5.08 7.62 2.61
CA PRO A 22 3.68 7.98 2.45
C PRO A 22 3.25 7.50 1.06
N ARG A 23 2.45 6.43 1.04
CA ARG A 23 1.84 5.94 -0.17
C ARG A 23 0.44 6.52 -0.21
N PRO A 24 0.18 7.56 -1.03
CA PRO A 24 -1.16 8.10 -1.17
C PRO A 24 -2.06 6.96 -1.62
N LEU A 25 -3.15 6.78 -0.88
CA LEU A 25 -4.18 5.83 -1.26
C LEU A 25 -5.18 6.56 -2.17
N PRO A 26 -5.81 5.85 -3.12
CA PRO A 26 -6.98 6.37 -3.80
C PRO A 26 -8.08 6.70 -2.79
N GLU A 27 -8.98 7.62 -3.13
CA GLU A 27 -10.13 7.91 -2.29
C GLU A 27 -11.02 6.66 -2.12
N VAL A 28 -11.71 6.58 -0.98
CA VAL A 28 -12.57 5.43 -0.64
C VAL A 28 -13.57 5.09 -1.76
N PRO A 29 -14.26 6.04 -2.43
CA PRO A 29 -15.17 5.72 -3.53
C PRO A 29 -14.50 5.02 -4.70
N ALA A 30 -13.26 5.41 -5.03
CA ALA A 30 -12.49 4.77 -6.09
C ALA A 30 -12.10 3.34 -5.72
N ILE A 31 -11.65 3.12 -4.47
CA ILE A 31 -11.31 1.77 -3.97
C ILE A 31 -12.54 0.85 -4.01
N LEU A 32 -13.72 1.35 -3.60
CA LEU A 32 -14.95 0.58 -3.62
C LEU A 32 -15.43 0.23 -5.03
N ALA A 33 -15.27 1.13 -6.00
CA ALA A 33 -15.58 0.87 -7.41
C ALA A 33 -14.69 -0.26 -7.98
N ASP A 34 -13.40 -0.23 -7.67
CA ASP A 34 -12.46 -1.28 -8.07
C ASP A 34 -12.77 -2.61 -7.38
N LEU A 35 -13.20 -2.58 -6.11
CA LEU A 35 -13.54 -3.78 -5.35
C LEU A 35 -14.77 -4.49 -5.93
N ILE A 36 -15.78 -3.72 -6.38
CA ILE A 36 -16.92 -4.27 -7.13
C ILE A 36 -16.46 -4.92 -8.43
N THR A 37 -15.52 -4.29 -9.13
CA THR A 37 -14.97 -4.82 -10.39
C THR A 37 -14.20 -6.12 -10.16
N ALA A 38 -13.29 -6.16 -9.17
CA ALA A 38 -12.54 -7.36 -8.81
C ALA A 38 -13.46 -8.52 -8.40
N ASN A 39 -14.51 -8.23 -7.62
CA ASN A 39 -15.51 -9.23 -7.24
C ASN A 39 -16.26 -9.80 -8.46
N ARG A 40 -16.67 -8.94 -9.40
CA ARG A 40 -17.33 -9.37 -10.65
C ARG A 40 -16.43 -10.24 -11.53
N LEU A 41 -15.12 -10.00 -11.50
CA LEU A 41 -14.12 -10.79 -12.23
C LEU A 41 -13.71 -12.07 -11.50
N GLY A 42 -14.17 -12.29 -10.26
CA GLY A 42 -13.74 -13.42 -9.43
C GLY A 42 -12.29 -13.33 -8.95
N ASP A 43 -11.68 -12.14 -9.01
CA ASP A 43 -10.30 -11.89 -8.58
C ASP A 43 -10.22 -11.79 -7.05
N ARG A 44 -9.95 -12.93 -6.40
CA ARG A 44 -9.84 -13.03 -4.94
C ARG A 44 -8.69 -12.20 -4.37
N GLU A 45 -7.56 -12.15 -5.07
CA GLU A 45 -6.39 -11.38 -4.65
C GLU A 45 -6.66 -9.88 -4.76
N GLY A 46 -7.28 -9.46 -5.86
CA GLY A 46 -7.74 -8.08 -6.05
C GLY A 46 -8.71 -7.65 -4.95
N VAL A 47 -9.71 -8.47 -4.63
CA VAL A 47 -10.65 -8.21 -3.52
C VAL A 47 -9.92 -8.08 -2.19
N CYS A 48 -9.00 -8.98 -1.87
CA CYS A 48 -8.24 -8.96 -0.61
C CYS A 48 -7.39 -7.68 -0.49
N LEU A 49 -6.67 -7.32 -1.56
CA LEU A 49 -5.83 -6.12 -1.60
C LEU A 49 -6.65 -4.84 -1.47
N LEU A 50 -7.76 -4.73 -2.21
CA LEU A 50 -8.62 -3.55 -2.19
C LEU A 50 -9.33 -3.37 -0.85
N ALA A 51 -9.74 -4.47 -0.19
CA ALA A 51 -10.29 -4.43 1.16
C ALA A 51 -9.27 -3.85 2.17
N HIS A 52 -8.01 -4.30 2.13
CA HIS A 52 -6.95 -3.75 2.99
C HIS A 52 -6.71 -2.26 2.72
N ARG A 53 -6.75 -1.84 1.44
CA ARG A 53 -6.60 -0.41 1.08
C ARG A 53 -7.76 0.43 1.62
N ALA A 54 -9.01 -0.05 1.51
CA ALA A 54 -10.19 0.64 2.02
C ALA A 54 -10.11 0.84 3.55
N VAL A 55 -9.71 -0.19 4.29
CA VAL A 55 -9.48 -0.09 5.74
C VAL A 55 -8.39 0.93 6.04
N ARG A 56 -7.26 0.87 5.34
CA ARG A 56 -6.15 1.82 5.56
C ARG A 56 -6.53 3.27 5.25
N SER A 57 -7.33 3.52 4.22
CA SER A 57 -7.85 4.87 3.94
C SER A 57 -8.88 5.34 4.98
N ALA A 58 -9.59 4.42 5.63
CA ALA A 58 -10.55 4.75 6.68
C ALA A 58 -9.90 4.92 8.07
N LEU A 59 -8.71 4.37 8.31
CA LEU A 59 -7.96 4.53 9.57
C LEU A 59 -7.49 5.97 9.82
N GLU A 60 -7.54 6.87 8.82
CA GLU A 60 -7.37 8.32 9.03
C GLU A 60 -8.59 8.98 9.71
N VAL A 61 -9.69 8.27 9.93
CA VAL A 61 -10.93 8.80 10.57
C VAL A 61 -10.97 8.52 12.10
N GLY A 62 -9.86 8.04 12.68
CA GLY A 62 -9.78 7.61 14.09
C GLY A 62 -8.99 8.53 15.04
N GLU A 63 -8.46 9.67 14.58
CA GLU A 63 -7.77 10.64 15.43
C GLU A 63 -8.60 11.93 15.50
N SER A 64 -9.39 12.05 16.57
CA SER A 64 -10.08 13.28 17.00
C SER A 64 -9.71 13.61 18.43
#